data_AF-A0AAW7CGH7-F1
#
_entry.id   AF-A0AAW7CGH7-F1
#
_cell.length_a   1.000
_cell.length_b   1.000
_cell.length_c   1.000
_cell.angle_alpha   90.00
_cell.angle_beta   90.00
_cell.angle_gamma   90.00
#
_symmetry.space_group_name_H-M   'P 1'
#
loop_
_entity.id
_entity.type
_entity.pdbx_description
1 polymer ?
#
loop_
_entity_poly.entity_id
_entity_poly.type
_entity_poly.pdbx_seq_one_letter_code
_entity_poly.pdbx_strand_id
1 'polypeptide(L)'
;MNITIYDVAREANVSMATVSRVVNGNPNVKPTTRKKVLEVIDRLGYRPNAVARGLASKKTTTVGVIIPDVSNMLYAELARGIEDIATMYKYNIILSNSDQNKEKELRLLNTMLGKQVDGIVFMSGNITEEHIEEFEKSSVPIVLAGSIEPTGKIPSVNIDYKKATIEVISEFAKKGHKEIALVIGPLHDAVNRELRLEGYKEALRNAGIEFNEDYVLEGDYTYDSGIEAWQRLQELDKTPTAVFVGNDEMALGVIHGALDAGVNIPEQLEVVSSDNTRLAEMVRPQLTSVVQPLYDIGAVSMRLLTKYMNKETVTENQVILPHRVEYRNSTK
;
A
#
# COMPACT_ATOMS: atom_id res chain seq x y z
N MET A 1 33.73 8.76 25.76
CA MET A 1 33.72 7.29 25.94
C MET A 1 32.27 6.86 26.03
N ASN A 2 31.80 5.95 25.17
CA ASN A 2 30.43 5.44 25.26
C ASN A 2 30.32 4.47 26.43
N ILE A 3 29.36 4.70 27.32
CA ILE A 3 29.05 3.79 28.43
C ILE A 3 28.49 2.49 27.88
N THR A 4 29.04 1.37 28.32
CA THR A 4 28.65 0.03 27.85
C THR A 4 27.92 -0.77 28.93
N ILE A 5 27.37 -1.93 28.55
CA ILE A 5 26.76 -2.86 29.52
C ILE A 5 27.77 -3.34 30.58
N TYR A 6 29.06 -3.33 30.26
CA TYR A 6 30.14 -3.70 31.17
C TYR A 6 30.30 -2.67 32.30
N ASP A 7 30.21 -1.38 31.99
CA ASP A 7 30.32 -0.30 32.97
C ASP A 7 29.17 -0.35 33.99
N VAL A 8 27.94 -0.55 33.49
CA VAL A 8 26.75 -0.71 34.33
C VAL A 8 26.87 -1.94 35.23
N ALA A 9 27.35 -3.07 34.70
CA ALA A 9 27.53 -4.31 35.46
C ALA A 9 28.54 -4.13 36.60
N ARG A 10 29.67 -3.47 36.31
CA ARG A 10 30.72 -3.16 37.28
C ARG A 10 30.19 -2.26 38.40
N GLU A 11 29.47 -1.20 38.06
CA GLU A 11 28.99 -0.21 39.04
C GLU A 11 27.80 -0.71 39.87
N ALA A 12 26.93 -1.54 39.28
CA ALA A 12 25.84 -2.19 40.00
C ALA A 12 26.29 -3.44 40.79
N ASN A 13 27.54 -3.89 40.65
CA ASN A 13 28.09 -5.13 41.22
C ASN A 13 27.23 -6.37 40.89
N VAL A 14 26.94 -6.54 39.60
CA VAL A 14 26.19 -7.69 39.06
C VAL A 14 26.84 -8.18 37.76
N SER A 15 26.43 -9.35 37.27
CA SER A 15 26.91 -9.83 35.96
C SER A 15 26.27 -9.07 34.78
N MET A 16 26.94 -9.03 33.63
CA MET A 16 26.37 -8.47 32.38
C MET A 16 25.03 -9.14 32.01
N ALA A 17 24.90 -10.44 32.26
CA ALA A 17 23.65 -11.17 32.06
C ALA A 17 22.51 -10.64 32.93
N THR A 18 22.80 -10.20 34.16
CA THR A 18 21.82 -9.60 35.06
C THR A 18 21.37 -8.23 34.56
N VAL A 19 22.31 -7.39 34.09
CA VAL A 19 21.99 -6.10 33.45
C VAL A 19 21.11 -6.30 32.22
N SER A 20 21.46 -7.27 31.35
CA SER A 20 20.66 -7.61 30.17
C SER A 20 19.24 -8.04 30.53
N ARG A 21 19.05 -8.87 31.56
CA ARG A 21 17.71 -9.27 32.06
C ARG A 21 16.91 -8.08 32.59
N VAL A 22 17.55 -7.14 33.28
CA VAL A 22 16.88 -5.93 33.76
C VAL A 22 16.44 -5.05 32.59
N VAL A 23 17.34 -4.78 31.64
CA VAL A 23 17.07 -3.96 30.45
C VAL A 23 15.95 -4.55 29.58
N ASN A 24 15.91 -5.88 29.45
CA ASN A 24 14.89 -6.58 28.67
C ASN A 24 13.61 -6.92 29.47
N GLY A 25 13.48 -6.39 30.70
CA GLY A 25 12.26 -6.59 31.51
C GLY A 25 12.01 -8.03 31.97
N ASN A 26 13.01 -8.91 31.94
CA ASN A 26 12.85 -10.32 32.29
C ASN A 26 12.45 -10.49 33.77
N PRO A 27 11.40 -11.26 34.12
CA PRO A 27 10.88 -11.35 35.48
C PRO A 27 11.84 -12.01 36.48
N ASN A 28 12.82 -12.79 36.02
CA ASN A 28 13.77 -13.53 36.85
C ASN A 28 14.91 -12.66 37.43
N VAL A 29 14.57 -11.50 37.98
CA VAL A 29 15.49 -10.60 38.70
C VAL A 29 14.81 -10.08 39.95
N LYS A 30 15.47 -10.23 41.10
CA LYS A 30 14.97 -9.72 42.40
C LYS A 30 14.65 -8.21 42.29
N PRO A 31 13.53 -7.74 42.85
CA PRO A 31 13.13 -6.32 42.76
C PRO A 31 14.22 -5.36 43.27
N THR A 32 14.92 -5.72 44.33
CA THR A 32 16.04 -4.93 44.90
C THR A 32 17.20 -4.80 43.92
N THR A 33 17.60 -5.89 43.28
CA THR A 33 18.65 -5.89 42.24
C THR A 33 18.21 -5.11 41.01
N ARG A 34 16.95 -5.25 40.58
CA ARG A 34 16.40 -4.49 39.45
C ARG A 34 16.47 -2.98 39.71
N LYS A 35 16.00 -2.53 40.87
CA LYS A 35 16.03 -1.12 41.26
C LYS A 35 17.46 -0.57 41.21
N LYS A 36 18.41 -1.28 41.83
CA LYS A 36 19.83 -0.90 41.83
C LYS A 36 20.41 -0.75 40.42
N VAL A 37 20.11 -1.68 39.52
CA VAL A 37 20.61 -1.63 38.13
C VAL A 37 19.98 -0.47 37.36
N LEU A 38 18.68 -0.21 37.51
CA LEU A 38 18.01 0.90 36.85
C LEU A 38 18.55 2.27 37.29
N GLU A 39 18.83 2.43 38.59
CA GLU A 39 19.46 3.64 39.13
C GLU A 39 20.86 3.89 38.53
N VAL A 40 21.66 2.84 38.37
CA VAL A 40 22.99 2.95 37.75
C VAL A 40 22.88 3.27 36.26
N ILE A 41 21.92 2.67 35.55
CA ILE A 41 21.65 2.99 34.13
C ILE A 41 21.34 4.47 33.95
N ASP A 42 20.45 5.01 34.79
CA ASP A 42 20.03 6.41 34.75
C ASP A 42 21.20 7.34 35.07
N ARG A 43 21.93 7.07 36.16
CA ARG A 43 23.09 7.85 36.58
C ARG A 43 24.21 7.91 35.52
N LEU A 44 24.48 6.79 34.86
CA LEU A 44 25.53 6.71 33.84
C LEU A 44 25.05 7.13 32.45
N GLY A 45 23.74 7.35 32.25
CA GLY A 45 23.17 7.61 30.94
C GLY A 45 23.36 6.45 29.95
N TYR A 46 23.40 5.21 30.44
CA TYR A 46 23.57 4.04 29.57
C TYR A 46 22.37 3.89 28.64
N ARG A 47 22.64 3.82 27.33
CA ARG A 47 21.64 3.53 26.30
C ARG A 47 21.93 2.17 25.66
N PRO A 48 20.98 1.22 25.69
CA PRO A 48 21.12 -0.06 25.04
C PRO A 48 21.41 0.10 23.53
N ASN A 49 22.46 -0.56 23.04
CA ASN A 49 22.81 -0.54 21.62
C ASN A 49 21.94 -1.56 20.85
N ALA A 50 21.06 -1.07 19.97
CA ALA A 50 20.17 -1.90 19.18
C ALA A 50 20.90 -2.83 18.21
N VAL A 51 22.02 -2.40 17.60
CA VAL A 51 22.82 -3.21 16.68
C VAL A 51 23.45 -4.39 17.41
N ALA A 52 24.10 -4.13 18.55
CA ALA A 52 24.72 -5.18 19.36
C ALA A 52 23.68 -6.20 19.87
N ARG A 53 22.50 -5.70 20.26
CA ARG A 53 21.38 -6.56 20.67
C ARG A 53 20.87 -7.40 19.49
N GLY A 54 20.65 -6.79 18.33
CA GLY A 54 20.14 -7.47 17.14
C GLY A 54 21.04 -8.61 16.66
N LEU A 55 22.36 -8.39 16.68
CA LEU A 55 23.35 -9.44 16.38
C LEU A 55 23.27 -10.61 17.37
N ALA A 56 23.09 -10.34 18.65
CA ALA A 56 22.99 -11.37 19.68
C ALA A 56 21.65 -12.12 19.65
N SER A 57 20.54 -11.43 19.38
CA SER A 57 19.19 -12.01 19.37
C SER A 57 18.72 -12.51 18.00
N LYS A 58 19.47 -12.24 16.92
CA LYS A 58 19.03 -12.44 15.52
C LYS A 58 17.66 -11.81 15.22
N LYS A 59 17.38 -10.67 15.88
CA LYS A 59 16.11 -9.95 15.78
C LYS A 59 16.35 -8.46 15.95
N THR A 60 16.02 -7.65 14.96
CA THR A 60 16.31 -6.21 14.93
C THR A 60 15.13 -5.34 15.34
N THR A 61 13.93 -5.92 15.51
CA THR A 61 12.67 -5.18 15.77
C THR A 61 12.46 -4.08 14.73
N THR A 62 12.75 -4.42 13.47
CA THR A 62 12.68 -3.50 12.33
C THR A 62 12.07 -4.22 11.14
N VAL A 63 11.14 -3.58 10.45
CA VAL A 63 10.56 -4.08 9.19
C VAL A 63 11.01 -3.21 8.03
N GLY A 64 11.21 -3.85 6.87
CA GLY A 64 11.42 -3.15 5.61
C GLY A 64 10.08 -2.83 4.97
N VAL A 65 9.94 -1.63 4.40
CA VAL A 65 8.78 -1.24 3.62
C VAL A 65 9.28 -0.72 2.27
N ILE A 66 8.90 -1.41 1.20
CA ILE A 66 9.25 -1.04 -0.17
C ILE A 66 7.95 -0.58 -0.85
N ILE A 67 7.91 0.69 -1.27
CA ILE A 67 6.76 1.31 -1.93
C ILE A 67 7.18 1.96 -3.23
N PRO A 68 6.29 2.15 -4.22
CA PRO A 68 6.63 2.81 -5.47
C PRO A 68 7.08 4.25 -5.25
N ASP A 69 6.19 5.09 -4.71
CA ASP A 69 6.51 6.49 -4.41
C ASP A 69 5.80 6.99 -3.15
N VAL A 70 6.56 7.36 -2.13
CA VAL A 70 6.05 7.94 -0.88
C VAL A 70 5.35 9.29 -1.06
N SER A 71 5.60 9.99 -2.16
CA SER A 71 5.02 11.32 -2.40
C SER A 71 3.57 11.25 -2.88
N ASN A 72 3.18 10.15 -3.51
CA ASN A 72 1.81 9.91 -3.94
C ASN A 72 0.88 9.68 -2.73
N MET A 73 -0.28 10.34 -2.73
CA MET A 73 -1.24 10.31 -1.62
C MET A 73 -1.73 8.88 -1.29
N LEU A 74 -1.88 8.02 -2.30
CA LEU A 74 -2.29 6.62 -2.09
C LEU A 74 -1.27 5.87 -1.23
N TYR A 75 0.01 5.95 -1.59
CA TYR A 75 1.08 5.24 -0.87
C TYR A 75 1.40 5.88 0.47
N ALA A 76 1.20 7.20 0.61
CA ALA A 76 1.37 7.90 1.88
C ALA A 76 0.35 7.42 2.94
N GLU A 77 -0.92 7.23 2.57
CA GLU A 77 -1.93 6.70 3.49
C GLU A 77 -1.68 5.24 3.87
N LEU A 78 -1.28 4.40 2.92
CA LEU A 78 -0.84 3.03 3.17
C LEU A 78 0.35 2.99 4.15
N ALA A 79 1.38 3.80 3.90
CA ALA A 79 2.56 3.90 4.75
C ALA A 79 2.22 4.35 6.17
N ARG A 80 1.24 5.26 6.31
CA ARG A 80 0.74 5.70 7.62
C ARG A 80 0.13 4.53 8.40
N GLY A 81 -0.73 3.73 7.76
CA GLY A 81 -1.32 2.54 8.39
C GLY A 81 -0.28 1.51 8.83
N ILE A 82 0.76 1.32 8.02
CA ILE A 82 1.89 0.44 8.36
C ILE A 82 2.65 0.98 9.59
N GLU A 83 2.94 2.28 9.63
CA GLU A 83 3.67 2.92 10.72
C GLU A 83 2.95 2.82 12.06
N ASP A 84 1.66 3.14 12.08
CA ASP A 84 0.87 3.10 13.31
C ASP A 84 0.84 1.68 13.91
N ILE A 85 0.67 0.65 13.08
CA ILE A 85 0.69 -0.74 13.53
C ILE A 85 2.10 -1.21 13.88
N ALA A 86 3.13 -0.84 13.11
CA ALA A 86 4.50 -1.18 13.43
C ALA A 86 4.90 -0.62 14.81
N THR A 87 4.60 0.66 15.07
CA THR A 87 4.85 1.32 16.35
C THR A 87 4.07 0.66 17.49
N MET A 88 2.79 0.31 17.28
CA MET A 88 1.97 -0.42 18.25
C MET A 88 2.62 -1.75 18.68
N TYR A 89 3.22 -2.48 17.73
CA TYR A 89 3.92 -3.74 17.97
C TYR A 89 5.42 -3.57 18.28
N LYS A 90 5.89 -2.33 18.51
CA LYS A 90 7.27 -1.98 18.86
C LYS A 90 8.31 -2.33 17.79
N TYR A 91 7.92 -2.20 16.51
CA TYR A 91 8.80 -2.31 15.36
C TYR A 91 9.13 -0.91 14.81
N ASN A 92 10.36 -0.74 14.33
CA ASN A 92 10.77 0.41 13.52
C ASN A 92 10.57 0.10 12.04
N ILE A 93 10.51 1.13 11.20
CA ILE A 93 10.40 0.99 9.74
C ILE A 93 11.67 1.50 9.05
N ILE A 94 12.13 0.75 8.05
CA ILE A 94 13.03 1.25 7.01
C ILE A 94 12.22 1.33 5.72
N LEU A 95 11.96 2.55 5.25
CA LEU A 95 11.17 2.81 4.04
C LEU A 95 12.09 3.14 2.87
N SER A 96 11.78 2.61 1.68
CA SER A 96 12.46 2.93 0.42
C SER A 96 11.49 3.01 -0.76
N ASN A 97 11.69 4.01 -1.62
CA ASN A 97 10.95 4.20 -2.89
C ASN A 97 11.52 3.30 -3.99
N SER A 98 10.68 2.59 -4.73
CA SER A 98 11.06 1.69 -5.82
C SER A 98 10.84 2.27 -7.22
N ASP A 99 10.02 3.30 -7.36
CA ASP A 99 9.63 3.94 -8.62
C ASP A 99 9.09 2.94 -9.67
N GLN A 100 8.44 1.84 -9.22
CA GLN A 100 7.99 0.73 -10.08
C GLN A 100 9.11 0.10 -10.95
N ASN A 101 10.37 0.30 -10.55
CA ASN A 101 11.51 -0.21 -11.31
C ASN A 101 11.94 -1.56 -10.74
N LYS A 102 11.69 -2.63 -11.49
CA LYS A 102 12.01 -4.02 -11.11
C LYS A 102 13.44 -4.21 -10.59
N GLU A 103 14.45 -3.67 -11.26
CA GLU A 103 15.85 -3.82 -10.81
C GLU A 103 16.09 -3.11 -9.47
N LYS A 104 15.49 -1.93 -9.30
CA LYS A 104 15.53 -1.18 -8.04
C LYS A 104 14.79 -1.93 -6.94
N GLU A 105 13.63 -2.51 -7.23
CA GLU A 105 12.84 -3.33 -6.30
C GLU A 105 13.64 -4.51 -5.75
N LEU A 106 14.23 -5.32 -6.62
CA LEU A 106 15.06 -6.48 -6.23
C LEU A 106 16.33 -6.05 -5.48
N ARG A 107 16.96 -4.93 -5.87
CA ARG A 107 18.10 -4.37 -5.15
C ARG A 107 17.70 -3.88 -3.75
N LEU A 108 16.54 -3.25 -3.62
CA LEU A 108 16.01 -2.79 -2.34
C LEU A 108 15.65 -3.95 -1.44
N LEU A 109 15.03 -5.01 -1.98
CA LEU A 109 14.76 -6.25 -1.26
C LEU A 109 16.05 -6.81 -0.65
N ASN A 110 17.09 -6.98 -1.47
CA ASN A 110 18.41 -7.44 -1.01
C ASN A 110 19.04 -6.50 0.03
N THR A 111 18.85 -5.19 -0.13
CA THR A 111 19.33 -4.19 0.84
C THR A 111 18.62 -4.35 2.19
N MET A 112 17.30 -4.56 2.20
CA MET A 112 16.54 -4.79 3.42
C MET A 112 16.97 -6.09 4.12
N LEU A 113 17.15 -7.17 3.35
CA LEU A 113 17.64 -8.45 3.86
C LEU A 113 19.06 -8.31 4.45
N GLY A 114 19.96 -7.59 3.77
CA GLY A 114 21.30 -7.29 4.26
C GLY A 114 21.31 -6.45 5.55
N LYS A 115 20.28 -5.62 5.78
CA LYS A 115 20.06 -4.89 7.03
C LYS A 115 19.41 -5.73 8.13
N GLN A 116 19.16 -7.01 7.88
CA GLN A 116 18.55 -7.95 8.84
C GLN A 116 17.21 -7.46 9.38
N VAL A 117 16.36 -6.92 8.51
CA VAL A 117 14.95 -6.65 8.88
C VAL A 117 14.26 -7.96 9.26
N ASP A 118 13.31 -7.92 10.18
CA ASP A 118 12.59 -9.09 10.68
C ASP A 118 11.45 -9.54 9.74
N GLY A 119 11.06 -8.69 8.79
CA GLY A 119 9.98 -8.90 7.84
C GLY A 119 9.86 -7.73 6.86
N ILE A 120 9.15 -7.94 5.74
CA ILE A 120 9.02 -6.94 4.68
C ILE A 120 7.55 -6.75 4.28
N VAL A 121 7.11 -5.50 4.16
CA VAL A 121 5.91 -5.13 3.41
C VAL A 121 6.35 -4.61 2.04
N PHE A 122 5.78 -5.17 0.98
CA PHE A 122 6.19 -4.89 -0.38
C PHE A 122 4.99 -4.42 -1.22
N MET A 123 5.17 -3.36 -1.99
CA MET A 123 4.16 -2.82 -2.89
C MET A 123 4.80 -2.55 -4.25
N SER A 124 4.18 -3.06 -5.31
CA SER A 124 4.53 -2.85 -6.71
C SER A 124 3.31 -3.06 -7.60
N GLY A 125 3.25 -2.38 -8.74
CA GLY A 125 2.19 -2.56 -9.75
C GLY A 125 2.28 -3.90 -10.46
N ASN A 126 3.48 -4.49 -10.52
CA ASN A 126 3.74 -5.73 -11.26
C ASN A 126 4.70 -6.68 -10.53
N ILE A 127 4.15 -7.68 -9.85
CA ILE A 127 4.92 -8.75 -9.21
C ILE A 127 5.25 -9.85 -10.23
N THR A 128 6.44 -9.79 -10.81
CA THR A 128 6.94 -10.78 -11.78
C THR A 128 7.32 -12.11 -11.14
N GLU A 129 7.48 -13.17 -11.94
CA GLU A 129 7.99 -14.48 -11.47
C GLU A 129 9.33 -14.36 -10.72
N GLU A 130 10.26 -13.53 -11.20
CA GLU A 130 11.54 -13.30 -10.52
C GLU A 130 11.38 -12.69 -9.12
N HIS A 131 10.36 -11.84 -8.90
CA HIS A 131 10.05 -11.33 -7.57
C HIS A 131 9.58 -12.45 -6.66
N ILE A 132 8.69 -13.31 -7.16
CA ILE A 132 8.15 -14.45 -6.40
C ILE A 132 9.29 -15.39 -6.00
N GLU A 133 10.20 -15.72 -6.92
CA GLU A 133 11.37 -16.56 -6.63
C GLU A 133 12.26 -15.96 -5.53
N GLU A 134 12.53 -14.66 -5.58
CA GLU A 134 13.32 -13.96 -4.55
C GLU A 134 12.57 -13.87 -3.23
N PHE A 135 11.24 -13.73 -3.25
CA PHE A 135 10.42 -13.76 -2.04
C PHE A 135 10.42 -15.15 -1.38
N GLU A 136 10.35 -16.22 -2.16
CA GLU A 136 10.43 -17.60 -1.65
C GLU A 136 11.82 -17.93 -1.06
N LYS A 137 12.90 -17.32 -1.59
CA LYS A 137 14.27 -17.45 -1.06
C LYS A 137 14.50 -16.62 0.21
N SER A 138 13.64 -15.66 0.51
CA SER A 138 13.79 -14.78 1.65
C SER A 138 13.80 -15.55 2.98
N SER A 139 14.71 -15.17 3.87
CA SER A 139 14.78 -15.73 5.23
C SER A 139 13.73 -15.15 6.20
N VAL A 140 13.00 -14.11 5.76
CA VAL A 140 11.99 -13.41 6.55
C VAL A 140 10.68 -13.31 5.79
N PRO A 141 9.52 -13.27 6.47
CA PRO A 141 8.23 -13.19 5.81
C PRO A 141 8.08 -11.89 5.03
N ILE A 142 7.35 -11.99 3.91
CA ILE A 142 7.02 -10.87 3.03
C ILE A 142 5.49 -10.84 2.86
N VAL A 143 4.90 -9.66 2.96
CA VAL A 143 3.47 -9.42 2.75
C VAL A 143 3.29 -8.34 1.69
N LEU A 144 2.44 -8.59 0.71
CA LEU A 144 2.03 -7.63 -0.30
C LEU A 144 0.92 -6.72 0.23
N ALA A 145 0.92 -5.45 -0.17
CA ALA A 145 -0.13 -4.49 0.17
C ALA A 145 -0.55 -3.70 -1.07
N GLY A 146 -1.82 -3.79 -1.47
CA GLY A 146 -2.29 -3.15 -2.71
C GLY A 146 -1.63 -3.70 -3.98
N SER A 147 -1.06 -4.91 -3.90
CA SER A 147 -0.36 -5.60 -4.98
C SER A 147 -0.86 -7.04 -5.06
N ILE A 148 -0.95 -7.55 -6.28
CA ILE A 148 -1.35 -8.93 -6.56
C ILE A 148 -0.20 -9.67 -7.23
N GLU A 149 -0.19 -10.99 -7.05
CA GLU A 149 0.65 -11.88 -7.82
C GLU A 149 -0.19 -13.11 -8.27
N PRO A 150 0.06 -13.67 -9.46
CA PRO A 150 -0.88 -14.62 -10.10
C PRO A 150 -1.06 -15.97 -9.38
N THR A 151 -0.11 -16.37 -8.54
CA THR A 151 -0.05 -17.70 -7.93
C THR A 151 -0.77 -17.77 -6.56
N GLY A 152 -1.03 -16.63 -5.92
CA GLY A 152 -1.64 -16.54 -4.58
C GLY A 152 -0.80 -17.14 -3.44
N LYS A 153 0.47 -17.43 -3.69
CA LYS A 153 1.44 -17.96 -2.72
C LYS A 153 1.89 -16.90 -1.73
N ILE A 154 2.13 -15.68 -2.21
CA ILE A 154 2.66 -14.60 -1.37
C ILE A 154 1.49 -13.95 -0.64
N PRO A 155 1.51 -13.86 0.70
CA PRO A 155 0.42 -13.27 1.45
C PRO A 155 0.17 -11.83 1.01
N SER A 156 -1.10 -11.46 0.83
CA SER A 156 -1.46 -10.12 0.36
C SER A 156 -2.68 -9.57 1.10
N VAL A 157 -2.77 -8.25 1.12
CA VAL A 157 -3.97 -7.53 1.59
C VAL A 157 -4.39 -6.56 0.50
N ASN A 158 -5.61 -6.72 0.03
CA ASN A 158 -6.14 -6.01 -1.13
C ASN A 158 -7.64 -5.74 -0.96
N ILE A 159 -8.24 -5.05 -1.93
CA ILE A 159 -9.69 -5.09 -2.16
C ILE A 159 -9.98 -5.96 -3.38
N ASP A 160 -11.26 -6.22 -3.65
CA ASP A 160 -11.70 -6.85 -4.89
C ASP A 160 -11.82 -5.80 -6.01
N TYR A 161 -10.70 -5.51 -6.69
CA TYR A 161 -10.64 -4.52 -7.77
C TYR A 161 -11.57 -4.84 -8.93
N LYS A 162 -11.74 -6.13 -9.25
CA LYS A 162 -12.60 -6.57 -10.35
C LYS A 162 -14.06 -6.30 -10.00
N LYS A 163 -14.50 -6.69 -8.81
CA LYS A 163 -15.86 -6.44 -8.33
C LYS A 163 -16.15 -4.94 -8.19
N ALA A 164 -15.20 -4.17 -7.67
CA ALA A 164 -15.33 -2.71 -7.60
C ALA A 164 -15.52 -2.08 -8.98
N THR A 165 -14.76 -2.54 -9.97
CA THR A 165 -14.91 -2.06 -11.35
C THR A 165 -16.26 -2.46 -11.93
N ILE A 166 -16.68 -3.72 -11.74
CA ILE A 166 -17.99 -4.19 -12.22
C ILE A 166 -19.13 -3.36 -11.63
N GLU A 167 -19.06 -3.05 -10.32
CA GLU A 167 -20.06 -2.26 -9.62
C GLU A 167 -20.24 -0.86 -10.26
N VAL A 168 -19.14 -0.13 -10.48
CA VAL A 168 -19.17 1.21 -11.10
C VAL A 168 -19.72 1.16 -12.52
N ILE A 169 -19.20 0.27 -13.37
CA ILE A 169 -19.58 0.19 -14.78
C ILE A 169 -21.03 -0.27 -14.93
N SER A 170 -21.47 -1.21 -14.09
CA SER A 170 -22.87 -1.64 -14.05
C SER A 170 -23.80 -0.49 -13.66
N GLU A 171 -23.36 0.40 -12.77
CA GLU A 171 -24.15 1.56 -12.38
C GLU A 171 -24.28 2.58 -13.51
N PHE A 172 -23.20 2.86 -14.24
CA PHE A 172 -23.28 3.67 -15.47
C PHE A 172 -24.25 3.07 -16.49
N ALA A 173 -24.18 1.76 -16.73
CA ALA A 173 -25.09 1.08 -17.64
C ALA A 173 -26.56 1.18 -17.21
N LYS A 174 -26.86 1.04 -15.90
CA LYS A 174 -28.23 1.20 -15.36
C LYS A 174 -28.76 2.62 -15.52
N LYS A 175 -27.89 3.63 -15.43
CA LYS A 175 -28.21 5.04 -15.72
C LYS A 175 -28.42 5.32 -17.21
N GLY A 176 -28.19 4.33 -18.08
CA GLY A 176 -28.45 4.41 -19.52
C GLY A 176 -27.25 4.84 -20.35
N HIS A 177 -26.06 4.94 -19.75
CA HIS A 177 -24.83 5.19 -20.51
C HIS A 177 -24.51 4.00 -21.40
N LYS A 178 -24.18 4.28 -22.67
CA LYS A 178 -23.72 3.27 -23.64
C LYS A 178 -22.26 3.49 -23.99
N GLU A 179 -21.87 4.75 -24.11
CA GLU A 179 -20.49 5.15 -24.35
C GLU A 179 -19.77 5.39 -23.01
N ILE A 180 -19.21 4.30 -22.45
CA ILE A 180 -18.53 4.29 -21.16
C ILE A 180 -17.04 4.04 -21.38
N ALA A 181 -16.20 4.99 -21.01
CA ALA A 181 -14.74 4.86 -21.13
C ALA A 181 -14.08 4.41 -19.83
N LEU A 182 -12.90 3.80 -19.98
CA LEU A 182 -12.02 3.35 -18.92
C LEU A 182 -10.66 4.02 -19.09
N VAL A 183 -10.24 4.83 -18.12
CA VAL A 183 -8.91 5.43 -18.08
C VAL A 183 -8.16 4.82 -16.90
N ILE A 184 -7.12 4.03 -17.17
CA ILE A 184 -6.37 3.31 -16.13
C ILE A 184 -4.89 3.58 -16.25
N GLY A 185 -4.13 3.26 -15.20
CA GLY A 185 -2.68 3.33 -15.27
C GLY A 185 -2.10 2.27 -16.21
N PRO A 186 -0.78 2.05 -16.16
CA PRO A 186 -0.10 1.20 -17.11
C PRO A 186 -0.69 -0.21 -17.17
N LEU A 187 -0.88 -0.73 -18.38
CA LEU A 187 -1.47 -2.06 -18.63
C LEU A 187 -0.49 -3.20 -18.32
N HIS A 188 0.78 -2.90 -18.08
CA HIS A 188 1.72 -3.89 -17.56
C HIS A 188 1.54 -4.15 -16.05
N ASP A 189 0.76 -3.31 -15.35
CA ASP A 189 0.37 -3.57 -13.96
C ASP A 189 -0.75 -4.62 -13.90
N ALA A 190 -0.55 -5.66 -13.08
CA ALA A 190 -1.45 -6.80 -13.02
C ALA A 190 -2.86 -6.39 -12.57
N VAL A 191 -2.99 -5.46 -11.62
CA VAL A 191 -4.30 -4.96 -11.15
C VAL A 191 -5.08 -4.29 -12.29
N ASN A 192 -4.41 -3.50 -13.13
CA ASN A 192 -5.04 -2.81 -14.24
C ASN A 192 -5.49 -3.79 -15.33
N ARG A 193 -4.58 -4.68 -15.75
CA ARG A 193 -4.83 -5.61 -16.86
C ARG A 193 -5.75 -6.76 -16.50
N GLU A 194 -5.54 -7.39 -15.35
CA GLU A 194 -6.21 -8.65 -15.01
C GLU A 194 -7.50 -8.44 -14.23
N LEU A 195 -7.63 -7.32 -13.52
CA LEU A 195 -8.78 -7.06 -12.65
C LEU A 195 -9.66 -5.93 -13.17
N ARG A 196 -9.10 -4.72 -13.36
CA ARG A 196 -9.91 -3.55 -13.78
C ARG A 196 -10.39 -3.68 -15.22
N LEU A 197 -9.51 -3.95 -16.17
CA LEU A 197 -9.88 -4.12 -17.57
C LEU A 197 -10.86 -5.29 -17.78
N GLU A 198 -10.61 -6.43 -17.13
CA GLU A 198 -11.51 -7.59 -17.22
C GLU A 198 -12.84 -7.34 -16.50
N GLY A 199 -12.86 -6.63 -15.38
CA GLY A 199 -14.09 -6.19 -14.72
C GLY A 199 -14.92 -5.24 -15.59
N TYR A 200 -14.26 -4.32 -16.28
CA TYR A 200 -14.90 -3.41 -17.24
C TYR A 200 -15.55 -4.19 -18.40
N LYS A 201 -14.78 -5.06 -19.08
CA LYS A 201 -15.30 -5.90 -20.16
C LYS A 201 -16.47 -6.78 -19.72
N GLU A 202 -16.37 -7.37 -18.53
CA GLU A 202 -17.43 -8.21 -17.97
C GLU A 202 -18.71 -7.42 -17.71
N ALA A 203 -18.61 -6.23 -17.12
CA ALA A 203 -19.76 -5.38 -16.84
C ALA A 203 -20.45 -4.89 -18.13
N LEU A 204 -19.69 -4.49 -19.15
CA LEU A 204 -20.24 -4.13 -20.46
C LEU A 204 -21.01 -5.29 -21.08
N ARG A 205 -20.41 -6.49 -21.09
CA ARG A 205 -21.04 -7.71 -21.61
C ARG A 205 -22.35 -8.02 -20.87
N ASN A 206 -22.35 -7.91 -19.54
CA ASN A 206 -23.54 -8.16 -18.72
C ASN A 206 -24.65 -7.13 -18.99
N ALA A 207 -24.29 -5.91 -19.39
CA ALA A 207 -25.23 -4.86 -19.79
C ALA A 207 -25.65 -4.91 -21.27
N GLY A 208 -25.06 -5.81 -22.07
CA GLY A 208 -25.29 -5.87 -23.52
C GLY A 208 -24.70 -4.67 -24.28
N ILE A 209 -23.67 -4.03 -23.73
CA ILE A 209 -22.92 -2.94 -24.36
C ILE A 209 -21.71 -3.56 -25.09
N GLU A 210 -21.50 -3.16 -26.35
CA GLU A 210 -20.36 -3.62 -27.14
C GLU A 210 -19.05 -3.01 -26.60
N PHE A 211 -18.03 -3.86 -26.45
CA PHE A 211 -16.71 -3.41 -26.03
C PHE A 211 -16.02 -2.66 -27.18
N ASN A 212 -15.56 -1.44 -26.90
CA ASN A 212 -14.76 -0.64 -27.82
C ASN A 212 -13.35 -0.43 -27.23
N GLU A 213 -12.32 -0.84 -27.98
CA GLU A 213 -10.93 -0.66 -27.56
C GLU A 213 -10.52 0.82 -27.48
N ASP A 214 -11.11 1.68 -28.32
CA ASP A 214 -10.81 3.13 -28.31
C ASP A 214 -11.28 3.84 -27.03
N TYR A 215 -12.14 3.18 -26.24
CA TYR A 215 -12.62 3.67 -24.95
C TYR A 215 -11.75 3.24 -23.77
N VAL A 216 -10.68 2.49 -24.01
CA VAL A 216 -9.71 2.10 -22.98
C VAL A 216 -8.43 2.88 -23.19
N LEU A 217 -8.17 3.86 -22.32
CA LEU A 217 -6.94 4.65 -22.37
C LEU A 217 -6.01 4.32 -21.21
N GLU A 218 -4.73 4.20 -21.55
CA GLU A 218 -3.63 3.99 -20.63
C GLU A 218 -2.98 5.34 -20.30
N GLY A 219 -2.94 5.68 -19.01
CA GLY A 219 -2.17 6.77 -18.43
C GLY A 219 -1.04 6.24 -17.54
N ASP A 220 -0.38 7.14 -16.82
CA ASP A 220 0.79 6.83 -15.98
C ASP A 220 0.56 7.21 -14.50
N TYR A 221 -0.71 7.30 -14.10
CA TYR A 221 -1.19 7.75 -12.79
C TYR A 221 -1.04 9.26 -12.52
N THR A 222 -0.46 10.03 -13.44
CA THR A 222 -0.28 11.48 -13.24
C THR A 222 -1.52 12.28 -13.66
N TYR A 223 -1.66 13.47 -13.07
CA TYR A 223 -2.67 14.45 -13.47
C TYR A 223 -2.66 14.75 -14.98
N ASP A 224 -1.47 14.97 -15.56
CA ASP A 224 -1.32 15.33 -16.97
C ASP A 224 -1.78 14.21 -17.90
N SER A 225 -1.48 12.94 -17.58
CA SER A 225 -2.00 11.80 -18.34
C SER A 225 -3.52 11.70 -18.33
N GLY A 226 -4.18 12.21 -17.28
CA GLY A 226 -5.64 12.34 -17.23
C GLY A 226 -6.19 13.38 -18.21
N ILE A 227 -5.51 14.52 -18.37
CA ILE A 227 -5.86 15.54 -19.37
C ILE A 227 -5.70 14.96 -20.78
N GLU A 228 -4.57 14.32 -21.06
CA GLU A 228 -4.30 13.69 -22.36
C GLU A 228 -5.33 12.61 -22.69
N ALA A 229 -5.74 11.82 -21.70
CA ALA A 229 -6.78 10.82 -21.87
C ALA A 229 -8.11 11.46 -22.28
N TRP A 230 -8.54 12.53 -21.59
CA TRP A 230 -9.74 13.25 -21.99
C TRP A 230 -9.63 13.83 -23.42
N GLN A 231 -8.48 14.41 -23.77
CA GLN A 231 -8.25 14.97 -25.11
C GLN A 231 -8.45 13.94 -26.22
N ARG A 232 -8.00 12.70 -26.01
CA ARG A 232 -8.22 11.61 -26.97
C ARG A 232 -9.68 11.16 -26.99
N LEU A 233 -10.33 11.05 -25.83
CA LEU A 233 -11.73 10.60 -25.74
C LEU A 233 -12.71 11.58 -26.42
N GLN A 234 -12.47 12.88 -26.35
CA GLN A 234 -13.33 13.89 -26.99
C GLN A 234 -13.22 13.92 -28.52
N GLU A 235 -12.12 13.40 -29.08
CA GLU A 235 -11.88 13.34 -30.53
C GLU A 235 -12.55 12.13 -31.21
N LEU A 236 -13.09 11.19 -30.43
CA LEU A 236 -13.78 10.02 -30.96
C LEU A 236 -15.12 10.39 -31.60
N ASP A 237 -15.53 9.64 -32.63
CA ASP A 237 -16.81 9.82 -33.34
C ASP A 237 -18.02 9.86 -32.39
N LYS A 238 -17.93 9.08 -31.30
CA LYS A 238 -18.87 9.09 -30.19
C LYS A 238 -18.11 9.36 -28.91
N THR A 239 -18.19 10.59 -28.42
CA THR A 239 -17.63 10.98 -27.13
C THR A 239 -18.29 10.20 -25.99
N PRO A 240 -17.53 9.65 -25.02
CA PRO A 240 -18.10 8.98 -23.87
C PRO A 240 -18.93 9.92 -23.00
N THR A 241 -19.99 9.39 -22.42
CA THR A 241 -20.88 10.11 -21.48
C THR A 241 -20.62 9.72 -20.03
N ALA A 242 -19.83 8.68 -19.80
CA ALA A 242 -19.34 8.28 -18.50
C ALA A 242 -17.89 7.77 -18.60
N VAL A 243 -17.06 8.09 -17.61
CA VAL A 243 -15.66 7.65 -17.53
C VAL A 243 -15.38 7.09 -16.15
N PHE A 244 -14.86 5.86 -16.10
CA PHE A 244 -14.24 5.31 -14.89
C PHE A 244 -12.73 5.49 -14.96
N VAL A 245 -12.15 6.10 -13.93
CA VAL A 245 -10.72 6.43 -13.87
C VAL A 245 -10.03 5.66 -12.74
N GLY A 246 -8.86 5.10 -13.02
CA GLY A 246 -8.16 4.16 -12.15
C GLY A 246 -7.52 4.77 -10.89
N ASN A 247 -7.36 6.09 -10.82
CA ASN A 247 -6.93 6.79 -9.62
C ASN A 247 -7.54 8.21 -9.58
N ASP A 248 -7.50 8.86 -8.42
CA ASP A 248 -8.04 10.21 -8.26
C ASP A 248 -7.22 11.27 -9.02
N GLU A 249 -5.89 11.10 -9.14
CA GLU A 249 -5.02 12.10 -9.75
C GLU A 249 -5.29 12.25 -11.26
N MET A 250 -5.37 11.14 -12.00
CA MET A 250 -5.81 11.16 -13.40
C MET A 250 -7.28 11.62 -13.52
N ALA A 251 -8.14 11.27 -12.55
CA ALA A 251 -9.53 11.68 -12.59
C ALA A 251 -9.71 13.20 -12.49
N LEU A 252 -8.87 13.87 -11.69
CA LEU A 252 -8.78 15.33 -11.67
C LEU A 252 -8.36 15.87 -13.04
N GLY A 253 -7.39 15.24 -13.70
CA GLY A 253 -6.98 15.58 -15.06
C GLY A 253 -8.12 15.45 -16.07
N VAL A 254 -8.88 14.36 -16.00
CA VAL A 254 -10.08 14.14 -16.84
C VAL A 254 -11.14 15.21 -16.58
N ILE A 255 -11.46 15.49 -15.31
CA ILE A 255 -12.45 16.51 -14.93
C ILE A 255 -12.01 17.88 -15.46
N HIS A 256 -10.78 18.31 -15.20
CA HIS A 256 -10.32 19.63 -15.62
C HIS A 256 -10.21 19.73 -17.15
N GLY A 257 -9.72 18.69 -17.83
CA GLY A 257 -9.70 18.66 -19.29
C GLY A 257 -11.10 18.78 -19.90
N ALA A 258 -12.10 18.13 -19.31
CA ALA A 258 -13.48 18.23 -19.74
C ALA A 258 -14.09 19.61 -19.47
N LEU A 259 -13.85 20.18 -18.27
CA LEU A 259 -14.32 21.52 -17.91
C LEU A 259 -13.70 22.60 -18.82
N ASP A 260 -12.41 22.51 -19.12
CA ASP A 260 -11.72 23.43 -20.03
C ASP A 260 -12.24 23.34 -21.47
N ALA A 261 -12.72 22.15 -21.88
CA ALA A 261 -13.42 21.92 -23.14
C ALA A 261 -14.90 22.39 -23.11
N GLY A 262 -15.38 22.95 -22.00
CA GLY A 262 -16.74 23.44 -21.83
C GLY A 262 -17.79 22.35 -21.57
N VAL A 263 -17.37 21.14 -21.19
CA VAL A 263 -18.28 20.04 -20.83
C VAL A 263 -18.80 20.22 -19.41
N ASN A 264 -20.11 20.14 -19.22
CA ASN A 264 -20.74 20.20 -17.91
C ASN A 264 -20.70 18.84 -17.21
N ILE A 265 -20.20 18.82 -15.98
CA ILE A 265 -20.12 17.63 -15.11
C ILE A 265 -21.03 17.90 -13.88
N PRO A 266 -22.01 17.04 -13.58
CA PRO A 266 -22.25 15.71 -14.16
C PRO A 266 -23.22 15.65 -15.35
N GLU A 267 -23.70 16.78 -15.87
CA GLU A 267 -24.83 16.82 -16.80
C GLU A 267 -24.57 16.10 -18.13
N GLN A 268 -23.39 16.33 -18.71
CA GLN A 268 -22.96 15.77 -20.00
C GLN A 268 -21.97 14.62 -19.85
N LEU A 269 -21.19 14.62 -18.78
CA LEU A 269 -20.16 13.61 -18.48
C LEU A 269 -20.22 13.25 -17.00
N GLU A 270 -20.38 11.97 -16.69
CA GLU A 270 -20.20 11.44 -15.33
C GLU A 270 -18.79 10.88 -15.16
N VAL A 271 -18.12 11.22 -14.07
CA VAL A 271 -16.76 10.74 -13.77
C VAL A 271 -16.75 10.04 -12.42
N VAL A 272 -16.23 8.81 -12.40
CA VAL A 272 -15.98 8.07 -11.16
C VAL A 272 -14.51 7.69 -11.12
N SER A 273 -13.85 7.90 -9.98
CA SER A 273 -12.47 7.46 -9.78
C SER A 273 -12.38 6.23 -8.87
N SER A 274 -11.15 5.82 -8.59
CA SER A 274 -10.81 4.82 -7.61
C SER A 274 -9.76 5.42 -6.68
N ASP A 275 -9.82 5.09 -5.39
CA ASP A 275 -8.88 5.40 -4.27
C ASP A 275 -9.59 6.19 -3.15
N ASN A 276 -10.36 7.22 -3.49
CA ASN A 276 -11.04 8.12 -2.53
C ASN A 276 -10.05 8.80 -1.57
N THR A 277 -8.95 9.29 -2.12
CA THR A 277 -8.02 10.19 -1.46
C THR A 277 -8.66 11.55 -1.19
N ARG A 278 -7.94 12.41 -0.47
CA ARG A 278 -8.36 13.80 -0.22
C ARG A 278 -8.57 14.62 -1.49
N LEU A 279 -7.97 14.23 -2.62
CA LEU A 279 -8.16 14.92 -3.91
C LEU A 279 -9.64 14.90 -4.34
N ALA A 280 -10.34 13.80 -4.08
CA ALA A 280 -11.74 13.65 -4.47
C ALA A 280 -12.67 14.70 -3.82
N GLU A 281 -12.29 15.23 -2.66
CA GLU A 281 -13.07 16.25 -1.94
C GLU A 281 -12.65 17.70 -2.29
N MET A 282 -11.42 17.86 -2.78
CA MET A 282 -10.80 19.15 -3.10
C MET A 282 -11.16 19.66 -4.50
N VAL A 283 -11.54 18.77 -5.42
CA VAL A 283 -11.98 19.12 -6.78
C VAL A 283 -13.42 19.62 -6.81
N ARG A 284 -13.77 20.40 -7.85
CA ARG A 284 -15.15 20.83 -8.14
C ARG A 284 -15.51 20.45 -9.58
N PRO A 285 -16.63 19.73 -9.80
CA PRO A 285 -17.50 19.10 -8.79
C PRO A 285 -16.75 18.06 -7.96
N GLN A 286 -17.20 17.80 -6.72
CA GLN A 286 -16.57 16.77 -5.88
C GLN A 286 -16.70 15.39 -6.52
N LEU A 287 -15.61 14.63 -6.51
CA LEU A 287 -15.46 13.39 -7.25
C LEU A 287 -16.09 12.20 -6.51
N THR A 288 -17.00 11.51 -7.18
CA THR A 288 -17.47 10.17 -6.81
C THR A 288 -16.32 9.20 -6.98
N SER A 289 -16.04 8.37 -5.98
CA SER A 289 -14.90 7.44 -6.02
C SER A 289 -15.22 6.11 -5.37
N VAL A 290 -14.62 5.04 -5.90
CA VAL A 290 -14.46 3.79 -5.15
C VAL A 290 -13.54 4.06 -3.97
N VAL A 291 -14.02 3.77 -2.76
CA VAL A 291 -13.26 3.85 -1.52
C VAL A 291 -12.46 2.58 -1.36
N GLN A 292 -11.14 2.72 -1.49
CA GLN A 292 -10.20 1.73 -1.01
C GLN A 292 -9.84 2.12 0.43
N PRO A 293 -9.93 1.21 1.41
CA PRO A 293 -9.57 1.53 2.78
C PRO A 293 -8.04 1.54 2.92
N LEU A 294 -7.36 2.52 2.31
CA LEU A 294 -5.91 2.58 2.12
C LEU A 294 -5.14 2.45 3.44
N TYR A 295 -5.53 3.22 4.46
CA TYR A 295 -4.97 3.09 5.80
C TYR A 295 -5.11 1.67 6.36
N ASP A 296 -6.30 1.05 6.21
CA ASP A 296 -6.57 -0.28 6.74
C ASP A 296 -5.82 -1.36 5.96
N ILE A 297 -5.64 -1.23 4.64
CA ILE A 297 -4.79 -2.13 3.86
C ILE A 297 -3.37 -2.12 4.46
N GLY A 298 -2.79 -0.94 4.69
CA GLY A 298 -1.46 -0.83 5.30
C GLY A 298 -1.41 -1.42 6.71
N ALA A 299 -2.39 -1.09 7.55
CA ALA A 299 -2.49 -1.58 8.91
C ALA A 299 -2.63 -3.11 8.98
N VAL A 300 -3.51 -3.68 8.16
CA VAL A 300 -3.77 -5.12 8.10
C VAL A 300 -2.58 -5.85 7.48
N SER A 301 -1.89 -5.29 6.48
CA SER A 301 -0.65 -5.87 5.94
C SER A 301 0.44 -5.95 7.00
N MET A 302 0.65 -4.88 7.76
CA MET A 302 1.62 -4.89 8.85
C MET A 302 1.20 -5.87 9.95
N ARG A 303 -0.09 -5.92 10.30
CA ARG A 303 -0.58 -6.90 11.29
C ARG A 303 -0.41 -8.34 10.79
N LEU A 304 -0.70 -8.62 9.54
CA LEU A 304 -0.49 -9.93 8.92
C LEU A 304 1.00 -10.32 8.97
N LEU A 305 1.89 -9.38 8.65
CA LEU A 305 3.34 -9.58 8.75
C LEU A 305 3.76 -9.91 10.19
N THR A 306 3.24 -9.20 11.20
CA THR A 306 3.57 -9.51 12.61
C THR A 306 3.13 -10.91 13.02
N LYS A 307 2.00 -11.42 12.52
CA LYS A 307 1.57 -12.80 12.77
C LYS A 307 2.59 -13.79 12.21
N TYR A 308 3.05 -13.60 10.98
CA TYR A 308 4.09 -14.44 10.37
C TYR A 308 5.42 -14.36 11.13
N MET A 309 5.88 -13.16 11.50
CA MET A 309 7.12 -12.98 12.28
C MET A 309 7.06 -13.66 13.65
N ASN A 310 5.88 -13.70 14.27
CA ASN A 310 5.66 -14.35 15.56
C ASN A 310 5.30 -15.85 15.45
N LYS A 311 5.18 -16.38 14.22
CA LYS A 311 4.72 -17.75 13.94
C LYS A 311 3.33 -18.05 14.53
N GLU A 312 2.47 -17.03 14.54
CA GLU A 312 1.05 -17.18 14.87
C GLU A 312 0.33 -17.92 13.73
N THR A 313 -0.75 -18.66 14.04
CA THR A 313 -1.57 -19.31 13.03
C THR A 313 -2.27 -18.27 12.15
N VAL A 314 -2.14 -18.42 10.83
CA VAL A 314 -2.82 -17.60 9.82
C VAL A 314 -3.74 -18.52 9.02
N THR A 315 -5.04 -18.21 9.00
CA THR A 315 -6.06 -19.00 8.30
C THR A 315 -6.28 -18.54 6.86
N GLU A 316 -6.05 -17.26 6.58
CA GLU A 316 -6.20 -16.64 5.26
C GLU A 316 -4.94 -15.81 4.97
N ASN A 317 -4.23 -16.18 3.90
CA ASN A 317 -3.04 -15.45 3.43
C ASN A 317 -3.38 -14.39 2.38
N GLN A 318 -4.53 -14.49 1.72
CA GLN A 318 -5.07 -13.50 0.78
C GLN A 318 -6.24 -12.78 1.46
N VAL A 319 -5.99 -11.62 2.06
CA VAL A 319 -7.01 -10.85 2.78
C VAL A 319 -7.66 -9.85 1.83
N ILE A 320 -8.97 -9.95 1.66
CA ILE A 320 -9.76 -9.00 0.87
C ILE A 320 -10.58 -8.12 1.80
N LEU A 321 -10.24 -6.84 1.87
CA LEU A 321 -10.99 -5.85 2.63
C LEU A 321 -12.21 -5.37 1.83
N PRO A 322 -13.30 -4.98 2.51
CA PRO A 322 -14.48 -4.45 1.84
C PRO A 322 -14.18 -3.09 1.21
N HIS A 323 -14.57 -2.92 -0.06
CA HIS A 323 -14.66 -1.62 -0.71
C HIS A 323 -16.10 -1.07 -0.62
N ARG A 324 -16.27 0.21 -0.93
CA ARG A 324 -17.58 0.84 -1.17
C ARG A 324 -17.44 1.93 -2.23
N VAL A 325 -18.54 2.46 -2.75
CA VAL A 325 -18.53 3.66 -3.61
C VAL A 325 -19.07 4.84 -2.81
N GLU A 326 -18.32 5.93 -2.77
CA GLU A 326 -18.73 7.19 -2.14
C GLU A 326 -19.24 8.14 -3.23
N TYR A 327 -20.56 8.30 -3.32
CA TYR A 327 -21.22 9.14 -4.32
C TYR A 327 -21.17 10.62 -3.93
N ARG A 328 -20.73 11.47 -4.87
CA ARG A 328 -20.60 12.91 -4.73
C ARG A 328 -21.20 13.63 -5.95
N ASN A 329 -20.61 14.74 -6.39
CA ASN A 329 -21.19 15.64 -7.38
C ASN A 329 -20.71 15.40 -8.82
N SER A 330 -19.70 14.56 -9.06
CA SER A 330 -19.23 14.21 -10.42
C SER A 330 -20.09 13.15 -11.11
N THR A 331 -21.17 12.72 -10.44
CA THR A 331 -22.19 11.80 -10.95
C THR A 331 -23.58 12.34 -10.64
N LYS A 332 -24.59 11.93 -11.40
CA LYS A 332 -26.01 12.25 -11.13
C LYS A 332 -26.58 11.44 -9.98
#